data_AF-A0A0J6H8L0-F1
#
_entry.id   AF-A0A0J6H8L0-F1
#
_cell.length_a   1.000
_cell.length_b   1.000
_cell.length_c   1.000
_cell.angle_alpha   90.00
_cell.angle_beta   90.00
_cell.angle_gamma   90.00
#
_symmetry.space_group_name_H-M   'P 1'
#
loop_
_entity.id
_entity.type
_entity.pdbx_description
1 polymer ?
#
loop_
_entity_poly.entity_id
_entity_poly.type
_entity_poly.pdbx_seq_one_letter_code
_entity_poly.pdbx_strand_id
1 'polypeptide(L)'
;MTHSTGTLYIISAPSGAGKSSLVKALTDADQEIRVSVSHTTRAMRPGEVNGVNYHFVERSEFVKMIEHGDFLERAEVFGNLYGTSQSHLQQTLDEGHDLILEIDWQGAEQVRKLMPQARSIFILPPSLEALRQRLNNRGQDSDEIIEGRMREAVSEMSHYVDYDYLIINDDFAHALRDLQAIFRANQLHQKRQQQRHGKLLAELLG
;
A
#
# COMPACT_ATOMS: atom_id res chain seq x y z
N MET A 1 3.16 27.45 -7.53
CA MET A 1 3.94 26.81 -6.47
C MET A 1 4.56 25.56 -7.09
N THR A 2 5.88 25.40 -7.05
CA THR A 2 6.56 24.22 -7.62
C THR A 2 6.65 23.15 -6.53
N HIS A 3 5.59 22.37 -6.35
CA HIS A 3 5.66 21.20 -5.48
C HIS A 3 6.48 20.11 -6.18
N SER A 4 7.35 19.42 -5.45
CA SER A 4 7.95 18.19 -5.96
C SER A 4 6.86 17.14 -6.05
N THR A 5 6.76 16.40 -7.15
CA THR A 5 5.77 15.32 -7.27
C THR A 5 5.98 14.27 -6.17
N GLY A 6 4.87 13.77 -5.63
CA GLY A 6 4.81 12.66 -4.68
C GLY A 6 5.43 11.38 -5.24
N THR A 7 5.72 10.43 -4.35
CA THR A 7 6.16 9.08 -4.73
C THR A 7 5.06 8.09 -4.40
N LEU A 8 4.84 7.17 -5.33
CA LEU A 8 3.97 6.03 -5.11
C LEU A 8 4.73 4.93 -4.36
N TYR A 9 4.16 4.47 -3.25
CA TYR A 9 4.66 3.38 -2.44
C TYR A 9 3.69 2.21 -2.48
N ILE A 10 4.15 1.07 -2.99
CA ILE A 10 3.40 -0.18 -2.95
C ILE A 10 3.76 -0.89 -1.67
N ILE A 11 2.77 -1.20 -0.83
CA ILE A 11 2.98 -1.95 0.41
C ILE A 11 2.15 -3.23 0.37
N SER A 12 2.85 -4.35 0.37
CA SER A 12 2.27 -5.69 0.40
C SER A 12 2.79 -6.49 1.58
N ALA A 13 1.97 -7.43 2.04
CA ALA A 13 2.28 -8.28 3.17
C ALA A 13 1.31 -9.45 3.18
N PRO A 14 1.69 -10.63 3.71
CA PRO A 14 0.73 -11.69 3.92
C PRO A 14 -0.30 -11.27 4.97
N SER A 15 -1.50 -11.85 4.87
CA SER A 15 -2.55 -11.63 5.86
C SER A 15 -2.04 -11.94 7.28
N GLY A 16 -2.15 -10.97 8.20
CA GLY A 16 -1.69 -11.11 9.58
C GLY A 16 -0.28 -10.56 9.87
N ALA A 17 0.46 -10.08 8.87
CA ALA A 17 1.78 -9.47 9.09
C ALA A 17 1.76 -8.05 9.70
N GLY A 18 0.58 -7.46 9.92
CA GLY A 18 0.45 -6.15 10.58
C GLY A 18 0.55 -4.93 9.65
N LYS A 19 0.42 -5.13 8.33
CA LYS A 19 0.48 -4.09 7.28
C LYS A 19 -0.37 -2.85 7.61
N SER A 20 -1.68 -3.02 7.71
CA SER A 20 -2.60 -1.88 7.88
C SER A 20 -2.40 -1.13 9.21
N SER A 21 -1.92 -1.82 10.25
CA SER A 21 -1.53 -1.17 11.51
C SER A 21 -0.30 -0.27 11.34
N LEU A 22 0.73 -0.75 10.63
CA LEU A 22 1.93 0.03 10.32
C LEU A 22 1.61 1.23 9.41
N VAL A 23 0.82 1.01 8.36
CA VAL A 23 0.39 2.07 7.44
C VAL A 23 -0.40 3.15 8.17
N LYS A 24 -1.36 2.76 9.01
CA LYS A 24 -2.12 3.71 9.84
C LYS A 24 -1.20 4.52 10.75
N ALA A 25 -0.29 3.86 11.46
CA ALA A 25 0.63 4.55 12.36
C ALA A 25 1.58 5.52 11.63
N LEU A 26 1.98 5.17 10.40
CA LEU A 26 2.77 6.05 9.53
C LEU A 26 1.96 7.29 9.12
N THR A 27 0.73 7.12 8.63
CA THR A 27 -0.10 8.23 8.16
C THR A 27 -0.62 9.12 9.30
N ASP A 28 -0.82 8.56 10.50
CA ASP A 28 -1.13 9.34 11.69
C ASP A 28 0.06 10.23 12.10
N ALA A 29 1.30 9.79 11.83
CA ALA A 29 2.52 10.51 12.16
C ALA A 29 2.96 11.55 11.11
N ASP A 30 2.58 11.38 9.84
CA ASP A 30 2.94 12.29 8.75
C ASP A 30 1.77 12.51 7.80
N GLN A 31 1.19 13.72 7.86
CA GLN A 31 0.02 14.12 7.07
C GLN A 31 0.33 14.34 5.58
N GLU A 32 1.61 14.38 5.20
CA GLU A 32 2.01 14.44 3.79
C GLU A 32 1.95 13.07 3.10
N ILE A 33 1.76 11.99 3.88
CA ILE A 33 1.60 10.63 3.40
C ILE A 33 0.12 10.25 3.41
N ARG A 34 -0.41 9.84 2.25
CA ARG A 34 -1.80 9.44 2.08
C ARG A 34 -1.91 7.97 1.71
N VAL A 35 -3.05 7.36 2.02
CA VAL A 35 -3.40 6.00 1.55
C VAL A 35 -4.41 6.12 0.42
N SER A 36 -4.17 5.41 -0.67
CA SER A 36 -5.13 5.32 -1.77
C SER A 36 -6.37 4.53 -1.35
N VAL A 37 -7.55 5.06 -1.65
CA VAL A 37 -8.81 4.38 -1.42
C VAL A 37 -9.18 3.58 -2.68
N SER A 38 -9.01 2.26 -2.62
CA SER A 38 -9.33 1.37 -3.75
C SER A 38 -10.85 1.21 -3.93
N HIS A 39 -11.26 0.81 -5.13
CA HIS A 39 -12.61 0.32 -5.40
C HIS A 39 -12.71 -1.16 -5.06
N THR A 40 -13.87 -1.62 -4.61
CA THR A 40 -14.12 -3.05 -4.38
C THR A 40 -15.56 -3.45 -4.65
N THR A 41 -15.75 -4.70 -5.09
CA THR A 41 -17.08 -5.34 -5.20
C THR A 41 -17.49 -6.10 -3.94
N ARG A 42 -16.63 -6.13 -2.91
CA ARG A 42 -16.95 -6.75 -1.64
C ARG A 42 -18.05 -5.94 -0.95
N ALA A 43 -18.98 -6.61 -0.29
CA ALA A 43 -19.94 -5.94 0.58
C ALA A 43 -19.24 -5.15 1.71
N MET A 44 -19.74 -3.96 1.99
CA MET A 44 -19.29 -3.12 3.10
C MET A 44 -19.56 -3.81 4.44
N ARG A 45 -18.57 -3.86 5.32
CA ARG A 45 -18.69 -4.41 6.67
C ARG A 45 -19.22 -3.36 7.66
N PRO A 46 -19.79 -3.77 8.80
CA PRO A 46 -20.18 -2.85 9.85
C PRO A 46 -19.01 -1.96 10.29
N GLY A 47 -19.22 -0.64 10.27
CA GLY A 47 -18.22 0.36 10.64
C GLY A 47 -17.32 0.85 9.50
N GLU A 48 -17.39 0.26 8.30
CA GLU A 48 -16.73 0.82 7.11
C GLU A 48 -17.56 1.98 6.53
N VAL A 49 -16.87 2.95 5.91
CA VAL A 49 -17.46 4.13 5.27
C VAL A 49 -17.00 4.19 3.81
N ASN A 50 -17.97 4.37 2.90
CA ASN A 50 -17.69 4.51 1.48
C ASN A 50 -16.86 5.78 1.18
N GLY A 51 -15.82 5.64 0.37
CA GLY A 51 -14.86 6.70 0.05
C GLY A 51 -13.83 6.98 1.15
N VAL A 52 -13.88 6.25 2.27
CA VAL A 52 -12.87 6.30 3.33
C VAL A 52 -12.10 5.00 3.39
N ASN A 53 -12.80 3.87 3.51
CA ASN A 53 -12.18 2.55 3.54
C ASN A 53 -11.98 1.99 2.13
N TYR A 54 -13.05 2.03 1.33
CA TYR A 54 -13.08 1.66 -0.07
C TYR A 54 -14.16 2.47 -0.78
N HIS A 55 -14.07 2.56 -2.11
CA HIS A 55 -15.22 2.84 -2.96
C HIS A 55 -15.96 1.53 -3.23
N PHE A 56 -17.04 1.30 -2.50
CA PHE A 56 -17.87 0.10 -2.63
C PHE A 56 -18.78 0.25 -3.84
N VAL A 57 -18.59 -0.62 -4.83
CA VAL A 57 -19.31 -0.57 -6.11
C VAL A 57 -19.88 -1.95 -6.45
N GLU A 58 -20.96 -1.98 -7.21
CA GLU A 58 -21.51 -3.23 -7.74
C GLU A 58 -20.55 -3.86 -8.76
N ARG A 59 -20.58 -5.19 -8.90
CA ARG A 59 -19.69 -5.89 -9.86
C ARG A 59 -19.89 -5.40 -11.29
N SER A 60 -21.12 -5.07 -11.68
CA SER A 60 -21.42 -4.52 -13.00
C SER A 60 -20.83 -3.13 -13.24
N GLU A 61 -20.78 -2.28 -12.21
CA GLU A 61 -20.12 -0.98 -12.24
C GLU A 61 -18.60 -1.17 -12.39
N PHE A 62 -18.01 -2.04 -11.59
CA PHE A 62 -16.58 -2.34 -11.62
C PHE A 62 -16.13 -2.83 -13.00
N VAL A 63 -16.94 -3.67 -13.66
CA VAL A 63 -16.65 -4.15 -15.03
C VAL A 63 -16.67 -3.01 -16.04
N LYS A 64 -17.59 -2.04 -15.93
CA LYS A 64 -17.58 -0.86 -16.82
C LYS A 64 -16.32 -0.02 -16.63
N MET A 65 -15.88 0.17 -15.38
CA MET A 65 -14.64 0.90 -15.08
C MET A 65 -13.41 0.20 -15.68
N ILE A 66 -13.39 -1.14 -15.67
CA ILE A 66 -12.37 -1.92 -16.38
C ILE A 66 -12.40 -1.62 -17.88
N GLU A 67 -13.57 -1.65 -18.51
CA GLU A 67 -13.74 -1.45 -19.95
C GLU A 67 -13.31 -0.04 -20.39
N HIS A 68 -13.47 0.95 -19.50
CA HIS A 68 -13.01 2.32 -19.72
C HIS A 68 -11.52 2.54 -19.44
N GLY A 69 -10.83 1.57 -18.84
CA GLY A 69 -9.41 1.70 -18.49
C GLY A 69 -9.16 2.59 -17.27
N ASP A 70 -10.12 2.69 -16.34
CA ASP A 70 -10.04 3.60 -15.20
C ASP A 70 -9.03 3.17 -14.12
N PHE A 71 -8.63 1.90 -14.15
CA PHE A 71 -7.79 1.28 -13.12
C PHE A 71 -6.32 1.19 -13.52
N LEU A 72 -5.44 1.65 -12.63
CA LEU A 72 -4.00 1.43 -12.72
C LEU A 72 -3.65 -0.04 -12.49
N GLU A 73 -4.31 -0.66 -11.51
CA GLU A 73 -4.18 -2.08 -11.20
C GLU A 73 -5.54 -2.64 -10.80
N ARG A 74 -5.69 -3.95 -10.99
CA ARG A 74 -6.84 -4.70 -10.50
C ARG A 74 -6.47 -6.13 -10.16
N ALA A 75 -7.15 -6.70 -9.18
CA ALA A 75 -7.00 -8.10 -8.81
C ALA A 75 -8.35 -8.70 -8.38
N GLU A 76 -8.48 -10.02 -8.53
CA GLU A 76 -9.56 -10.78 -7.90
C GLU A 76 -9.00 -11.50 -6.69
N VAL A 77 -9.51 -11.17 -5.50
CA VAL A 77 -9.05 -11.69 -4.23
C VAL A 77 -10.26 -12.23 -3.48
N PHE A 78 -10.26 -13.54 -3.20
CA PHE A 78 -11.38 -14.26 -2.59
C PHE A 78 -12.73 -14.02 -3.30
N GLY A 79 -12.72 -14.02 -4.65
CA GLY A 79 -13.91 -13.83 -5.49
C GLY A 79 -14.45 -12.40 -5.55
N ASN A 80 -13.79 -11.43 -4.90
CA ASN A 80 -14.12 -10.02 -4.98
C ASN A 80 -13.08 -9.28 -5.83
N LEU A 81 -13.54 -8.30 -6.61
CA LEU A 81 -12.65 -7.46 -7.40
C LEU A 81 -12.19 -6.28 -6.56
N TYR A 82 -10.92 -5.91 -6.76
CA TYR A 82 -10.30 -4.72 -6.19
C TYR A 82 -9.56 -3.98 -7.30
N GLY A 83 -9.54 -2.66 -7.24
CA GLY A 83 -8.79 -1.86 -8.20
C GLY A 83 -8.55 -0.43 -7.76
N THR A 84 -7.45 0.13 -8.22
CA THR A 84 -7.00 1.48 -7.88
C THR A 84 -7.22 2.43 -9.05
N SER A 85 -7.97 3.51 -8.85
CA SER A 85 -8.22 4.52 -9.90
C SER A 85 -6.94 5.27 -10.26
N GLN A 86 -6.61 5.31 -11.56
CA GLN A 86 -5.40 5.98 -12.05
C GLN A 86 -5.47 7.51 -11.90
N SER A 87 -6.64 8.11 -12.16
CA SER A 87 -6.81 9.56 -12.15
C SER A 87 -6.65 10.15 -10.74
N HIS A 88 -7.28 9.51 -9.73
CA HIS A 88 -7.17 9.93 -8.34
C HIS A 88 -5.74 9.81 -7.80
N LEU A 89 -5.05 8.73 -8.18
CA LEU A 89 -3.66 8.50 -7.85
C LEU A 89 -2.76 9.60 -8.40
N GLN A 90 -2.89 9.90 -9.70
CA GLN A 90 -2.03 10.90 -10.35
C GLN A 90 -2.25 12.29 -9.75
N GLN A 91 -3.51 12.68 -9.51
CA GLN A 91 -3.82 13.95 -8.87
C GLN A 91 -3.13 14.10 -7.50
N THR A 92 -3.18 13.06 -6.66
CA THR A 92 -2.58 13.10 -5.32
C THR A 92 -1.06 13.23 -5.37
N LEU A 93 -0.41 12.53 -6.32
CA LEU A 93 1.03 12.65 -6.53
C LEU A 93 1.41 14.03 -7.07
N ASP A 94 0.61 14.62 -7.96
CA ASP A 94 0.87 15.95 -8.52
C ASP A 94 0.72 17.07 -7.48
N GLU A 95 -0.14 16.88 -6.47
CA GLU A 95 -0.23 17.74 -5.28
C GLU A 95 1.03 17.67 -4.38
N GLY A 96 1.91 16.70 -4.63
CA GLY A 96 3.18 16.52 -3.93
C GLY A 96 3.13 15.55 -2.74
N HIS A 97 1.98 14.91 -2.51
CA HIS A 97 1.81 13.94 -1.44
C HIS A 97 2.37 12.58 -1.82
N ASP A 98 3.11 11.96 -0.89
CA ASP A 98 3.50 10.57 -1.06
C ASP A 98 2.25 9.69 -0.86
N LEU A 99 2.03 8.72 -1.74
CA LEU A 99 0.81 7.91 -1.77
C LEU A 99 1.12 6.43 -1.56
N ILE A 100 0.38 5.79 -0.68
CA ILE A 100 0.48 4.36 -0.39
C ILE A 100 -0.60 3.58 -1.14
N LEU A 101 -0.20 2.51 -1.81
CA LEU A 101 -1.06 1.46 -2.33
C LEU A 101 -0.93 0.19 -1.49
N GLU A 102 -1.97 -0.11 -0.72
CA GLU A 102 -2.06 -1.33 0.09
C GLU A 102 -2.63 -2.52 -0.71
N ILE A 103 -1.87 -3.03 -1.68
CA ILE A 103 -2.32 -4.07 -2.61
C ILE A 103 -1.64 -5.43 -2.39
N ASP A 104 -2.13 -6.48 -3.04
CA ASP A 104 -1.51 -7.81 -3.06
C ASP A 104 -0.34 -7.86 -4.05
N TRP A 105 0.31 -9.03 -4.17
CA TRP A 105 1.47 -9.17 -5.05
C TRP A 105 1.10 -9.07 -6.54
N GLN A 106 -0.13 -9.44 -6.93
CA GLN A 106 -0.60 -9.35 -8.32
C GLN A 106 -0.81 -7.90 -8.75
N GLY A 107 -1.44 -7.10 -7.89
CA GLY A 107 -1.56 -5.66 -8.09
C GLY A 107 -0.19 -4.99 -8.12
N ALA A 108 0.69 -5.35 -7.17
CA ALA A 108 2.05 -4.81 -7.11
C ALA A 108 2.85 -5.06 -8.41
N GLU A 109 2.75 -6.26 -8.98
CA GLU A 109 3.41 -6.59 -10.24
C GLU A 109 2.92 -5.71 -11.40
N GLN A 110 1.61 -5.47 -11.49
CA GLN A 110 1.02 -4.57 -12.50
C GLN A 110 1.53 -3.13 -12.33
N VAL A 111 1.48 -2.59 -11.11
CA VAL A 111 1.92 -1.23 -10.84
C VAL A 111 3.41 -1.07 -11.13
N ARG A 112 4.27 -2.01 -10.74
CA ARG A 112 5.72 -1.94 -11.04
C ARG A 112 6.02 -1.89 -12.54
N LYS A 113 5.22 -2.60 -13.37
CA LYS A 113 5.36 -2.55 -14.84
C LYS A 113 4.94 -1.20 -15.41
N LEU A 114 3.86 -0.61 -14.91
CA LEU A 114 3.29 0.64 -15.40
C LEU A 114 3.98 1.89 -14.84
N MET A 115 4.49 1.80 -13.62
CA MET A 115 5.15 2.89 -12.88
C MET A 115 6.47 2.40 -12.27
N PRO A 116 7.54 2.22 -13.07
CA PRO A 116 8.83 1.71 -12.59
C PRO A 116 9.52 2.59 -11.53
N GLN A 117 9.08 3.84 -11.38
CA GLN A 117 9.54 4.77 -10.36
C GLN A 117 8.88 4.57 -8.99
N ALA A 118 7.81 3.77 -8.92
CA ALA A 118 7.18 3.41 -7.65
C ALA A 118 8.18 2.66 -6.76
N ARG A 119 8.05 2.83 -5.45
CA ARG A 119 8.85 2.11 -4.46
C ARG A 119 8.02 1.00 -3.85
N SER A 120 8.56 -0.20 -3.80
CA SER A 120 7.85 -1.39 -3.35
C SER A 120 8.42 -1.90 -2.03
N ILE A 121 7.55 -2.10 -1.04
CA ILE A 121 7.90 -2.54 0.32
C ILE A 121 7.09 -3.79 0.64
N PHE A 122 7.78 -4.87 1.03
CA PHE A 122 7.16 -6.08 1.53
C PHE A 122 7.34 -6.20 3.04
N ILE A 123 6.27 -6.54 3.76
CA ILE A 123 6.30 -6.72 5.21
C ILE A 123 6.13 -8.20 5.54
N LEU A 124 7.06 -8.79 6.30
CA LEU A 124 7.00 -10.18 6.75
C LEU A 124 6.74 -10.26 8.26
N PRO A 125 6.08 -11.34 8.73
CA PRO A 125 6.10 -11.70 10.14
C PRO A 125 7.49 -12.23 10.56
N PRO A 126 7.82 -12.29 11.86
CA PRO A 126 9.09 -12.83 12.33
C PRO A 126 9.17 -14.36 12.21
N SER A 127 8.01 -15.03 12.18
CA SER A 127 7.91 -16.49 12.04
C SER A 127 6.51 -16.90 11.57
N LEU A 128 6.39 -18.14 11.07
CA LEU A 128 5.09 -18.75 10.77
C LEU A 128 4.21 -18.92 12.01
N GLU A 129 4.82 -19.17 13.17
CA GLU A 129 4.10 -19.28 14.43
C GLU A 129 3.49 -17.94 14.84
N ALA A 130 4.25 -16.85 14.76
CA ALA A 130 3.75 -15.51 15.03
C ALA A 130 2.61 -15.13 14.08
N LEU A 131 2.73 -15.48 12.80
CA LEU A 131 1.67 -15.27 11.81
C LEU A 131 0.39 -16.02 12.19
N ARG A 132 0.51 -17.31 12.52
CA ARG A 132 -0.61 -18.16 12.96
C ARG A 132 -1.29 -17.60 14.20
N GLN A 133 -0.51 -17.19 15.21
CA GLN A 133 -1.04 -16.56 16.42
C GLN A 133 -1.81 -15.27 16.09
N ARG A 134 -1.29 -14.42 15.19
CA ARG A 134 -1.97 -13.19 14.75
C ARG A 134 -3.26 -13.46 13.98
N LEU A 135 -3.31 -14.52 13.16
CA LEU A 135 -4.53 -14.94 12.48
C LEU A 135 -5.58 -15.48 13.46
N ASN A 136 -5.17 -16.30 14.42
CA ASN A 136 -6.04 -16.84 15.48
C ASN A 136 -6.67 -15.74 16.35
N ASN A 137 -5.87 -14.73 16.73
CA ASN A 137 -6.31 -13.64 17.61
C ASN A 137 -7.37 -12.71 16.98
N ARG A 138 -7.59 -12.79 15.66
CA ARG A 138 -8.67 -12.03 14.99
C ARG A 138 -10.05 -12.66 15.18
N GLY A 139 -10.12 -13.92 15.64
CA GLY A 139 -11.33 -14.62 16.05
C GLY A 139 -12.26 -15.08 14.91
N GLN A 140 -12.96 -16.19 15.18
CA GLN A 140 -14.08 -16.81 14.43
C GLN A 140 -13.75 -17.73 13.24
N ASP A 141 -12.50 -17.86 12.83
CA ASP A 141 -12.15 -18.82 11.78
C ASP A 141 -11.92 -20.23 12.38
N SER A 142 -12.44 -21.28 11.73
CA SER A 142 -12.13 -22.66 12.10
C SER A 142 -10.66 -22.98 11.81
N ASP A 143 -10.10 -24.00 12.46
CA ASP A 143 -8.72 -24.46 12.19
C ASP A 143 -8.48 -24.71 10.69
N GLU A 144 -9.49 -25.25 9.98
CA GLU A 144 -9.43 -25.48 8.53
C GLU A 144 -9.27 -24.17 7.72
N ILE A 145 -9.98 -23.10 8.12
CA ILE A 145 -9.85 -21.77 7.49
C ILE A 145 -8.48 -21.17 7.78
N ILE A 146 -7.97 -21.34 9.01
CA ILE A 146 -6.64 -20.86 9.40
C ILE A 146 -5.55 -21.57 8.57
N GLU A 147 -5.64 -22.88 8.37
CA GLU A 147 -4.71 -23.61 7.49
C GLU A 147 -4.78 -23.14 6.04
N GLY A 148 -5.99 -22.83 5.54
CA GLY A 148 -6.16 -22.20 4.23
C GLY A 148 -5.39 -20.89 4.11
N ARG A 149 -5.62 -19.97 5.05
CA ARG A 149 -4.95 -18.67 5.09
C ARG A 149 -3.45 -18.77 5.30
N MET A 150 -2.97 -19.73 6.09
CA MET A 150 -1.54 -19.97 6.28
C MET A 150 -0.87 -20.41 4.98
N ARG A 151 -1.50 -21.29 4.20
CA ARG A 151 -0.98 -21.71 2.89
C ARG A 151 -0.92 -20.54 1.90
N GLU A 152 -1.98 -19.74 1.85
CA GLU A 152 -2.02 -18.54 1.01
C GLU A 152 -0.94 -17.54 1.44
N ALA A 153 -0.79 -17.29 2.74
CA ALA A 153 0.24 -16.41 3.25
C ALA A 153 1.65 -16.87 2.85
N VAL A 154 1.94 -18.17 2.89
CA VAL A 154 3.23 -18.70 2.41
C VAL A 154 3.41 -18.45 0.91
N SER A 155 2.36 -18.64 0.12
CA SER A 155 2.38 -18.31 -1.32
C SER A 155 2.64 -16.82 -1.55
N GLU A 156 1.93 -15.93 -0.86
CA GLU A 156 2.13 -14.48 -0.94
C GLU A 156 3.55 -14.09 -0.53
N MET A 157 4.07 -14.66 0.56
CA MET A 157 5.42 -14.38 1.04
C MET A 157 6.49 -14.76 0.03
N SER A 158 6.29 -15.78 -0.81
CA SER A 158 7.29 -16.19 -1.80
C SER A 158 7.62 -15.08 -2.83
N HIS A 159 6.73 -14.10 -3.01
CA HIS A 159 6.90 -12.96 -3.91
C HIS A 159 7.71 -11.79 -3.31
N TYR A 160 8.24 -11.92 -2.08
CA TYR A 160 9.02 -10.85 -1.43
C TYR A 160 10.25 -10.41 -2.25
N VAL A 161 10.79 -11.30 -3.08
CA VAL A 161 11.98 -11.08 -3.91
C VAL A 161 11.77 -10.00 -4.99
N ASP A 162 10.53 -9.67 -5.32
CA ASP A 162 10.18 -8.69 -6.34
C ASP A 162 10.05 -7.25 -5.80
N TYR A 163 10.40 -7.02 -4.53
CA TYR A 163 10.23 -5.74 -3.84
C TYR A 163 11.57 -5.06 -3.56
N ASP A 164 11.58 -3.72 -3.58
CA ASP A 164 12.78 -2.91 -3.32
C ASP A 164 13.23 -2.99 -1.85
N TYR A 165 12.27 -3.12 -0.94
CA TYR A 165 12.49 -3.14 0.51
C TYR A 165 11.76 -4.30 1.18
N LEU A 166 12.38 -4.85 2.23
CA LEU A 166 11.83 -5.89 3.07
C LEU A 166 11.86 -5.44 4.53
N ILE A 167 10.73 -5.48 5.23
CA ILE A 167 10.61 -5.18 6.66
C ILE A 167 10.15 -6.44 7.40
N ILE A 168 10.83 -6.81 8.47
CA ILE A 168 10.38 -7.86 9.38
C ILE A 168 9.64 -7.21 10.56
N ASN A 169 8.33 -7.43 10.64
CA ASN A 169 7.49 -6.91 11.70
C ASN A 169 7.45 -7.84 12.92
N ASP A 170 8.61 -7.94 13.59
CA ASP A 170 8.77 -8.62 14.88
C ASP A 170 8.32 -7.73 16.04
N ASP A 171 9.04 -6.61 16.23
CA ASP A 171 8.66 -5.50 17.10
C ASP A 171 8.02 -4.38 16.29
N PHE A 172 6.82 -3.97 16.70
CA PHE A 172 6.02 -3.00 15.95
C PHE A 172 6.69 -1.63 15.88
N ALA A 173 7.30 -1.16 16.97
CA ALA A 173 7.93 0.15 17.00
C ALA A 173 9.18 0.19 16.12
N HIS A 174 9.92 -0.91 16.04
CA HIS A 174 11.07 -1.07 15.16
C HIS A 174 10.63 -1.06 13.70
N ALA A 175 9.65 -1.89 13.33
CA ALA A 175 9.13 -1.96 11.98
C ALA A 175 8.52 -0.63 11.51
N LEU A 176 7.87 0.12 12.41
CA LEU A 176 7.38 1.47 12.10
C LEU A 176 8.52 2.44 11.81
N ARG A 177 9.61 2.41 12.58
CA ARG A 177 10.79 3.25 12.33
C ARG A 177 11.46 2.88 11.01
N ASP A 178 11.55 1.61 10.67
CA ASP A 178 12.09 1.16 9.38
C ASP A 178 11.24 1.66 8.22
N LEU A 179 9.91 1.56 8.35
CA LEU A 179 8.98 2.09 7.35
C LEU A 179 9.13 3.62 7.21
N GLN A 180 9.16 4.36 8.32
CA GLN A 180 9.39 5.81 8.32
C GLN A 180 10.74 6.17 7.67
N ALA A 181 11.79 5.37 7.91
CA ALA A 181 13.11 5.60 7.34
C ALA A 181 13.10 5.49 5.81
N ILE A 182 12.36 4.54 5.24
CA ILE A 182 12.23 4.39 3.77
C ILE A 182 11.60 5.64 3.16
N PHE A 183 10.50 6.13 3.74
CA PHE A 183 9.84 7.36 3.26
C PHE A 183 10.75 8.56 3.41
N ARG A 184 11.35 8.73 4.60
CA ARG A 184 12.23 9.85 4.91
C ARG A 184 13.45 9.89 4.00
N ALA A 185 14.11 8.75 3.79
CA ALA A 185 15.27 8.65 2.91
C ALA A 185 14.92 9.04 1.47
N ASN A 186 13.77 8.58 0.96
CA ASN A 186 13.34 8.91 -0.38
C ASN A 186 12.96 10.40 -0.55
N GLN A 187 12.35 11.02 0.47
CA GLN A 187 12.08 12.46 0.49
C GLN A 187 13.38 13.29 0.49
N LEU A 188 14.46 12.77 1.08
CA LEU A 188 15.77 13.43 1.14
C LEU A 188 16.62 13.23 -0.13
N HIS A 189 16.15 12.51 -1.15
CA HIS A 189 16.87 12.42 -2.42
C HIS A 189 17.14 13.80 -3.00
N GLN A 190 18.38 14.02 -3.46
CA GLN A 190 18.86 15.31 -3.96
C GLN A 190 17.92 15.93 -4.99
N LYS A 191 17.42 15.15 -5.97
CA LYS A 191 16.51 15.66 -7.02
C LYS A 191 15.21 16.21 -6.44
N ARG A 192 14.64 15.53 -5.43
CA ARG A 192 13.40 15.97 -4.76
C ARG A 192 13.66 17.20 -3.90
N GLN A 193 14.75 17.20 -3.14
CA GLN A 193 15.17 18.35 -2.34
C GLN A 193 15.43 19.58 -3.22
N GLN A 194 15.99 19.41 -4.42
CA GLN A 194 16.20 20.50 -5.37
C GLN A 194 14.89 21.11 -5.86
N GLN A 195 13.88 20.31 -6.16
CA GLN A 195 12.56 20.80 -6.53
C GLN A 195 11.86 21.48 -5.34
N ARG A 196 11.83 20.82 -4.18
CA ARG A 196 11.17 21.31 -2.96
C ARG A 196 11.76 22.62 -2.45
N HIS A 197 13.09 22.74 -2.48
CA HIS A 197 13.82 23.89 -1.96
C HIS A 197 14.40 24.77 -3.07
N GLY A 198 13.86 24.72 -4.30
CA GLY A 198 14.42 25.43 -5.45
C GLY A 198 14.63 26.93 -5.22
N LYS A 199 13.68 27.59 -4.55
CA LYS A 199 13.80 29.00 -4.16
C LYS A 199 14.96 29.25 -3.19
N LEU A 200 15.04 28.46 -2.11
CA LEU A 200 16.13 28.55 -1.13
C LEU A 200 17.49 28.28 -1.78
N LEU A 201 17.58 27.28 -2.65
CA LEU A 201 18.82 26.93 -3.34
C LEU A 201 19.26 28.02 -4.31
N ALA A 202 18.32 28.66 -5.02
CA ALA A 202 18.64 29.83 -5.86
C ALA A 202 19.16 30.99 -5.00
N GLU A 203 18.48 31.33 -3.90
CA GLU A 203 18.91 32.39 -2.97
C GLU A 203 20.31 32.14 -2.39
N LEU A 204 20.66 30.88 -2.08
CA LEU A 204 21.98 30.51 -1.56
C LEU A 204 23.10 30.58 -2.61
N LEU A 205 22.77 30.50 -3.90
CA LEU A 205 23.74 30.44 -5.00
C LEU A 205 23.94 31.77 -5.75
N GLY A 206 23.10 32.77 -5.47
CA GLY A 206 23.11 34.08 -6.13
C GLY A 206 22.39 34.09 -7.47
#